data_AF-A0A4C1YWS5-F1
#
_entry.id   AF-A0A4C1YWS5-F1
#
_cell.length_a   1.000
_cell.length_b   1.000
_cell.length_c   1.000
_cell.angle_alpha   90.00
_cell.angle_beta   90.00
_cell.angle_gamma   90.00
#
_symmetry.space_group_name_H-M   'P 1'
#
loop_
_entity.id
_entity.type
_entity.pdbx_description
1 polymer ?
#
loop_
_entity_poly.entity_id
_entity_poly.type
_entity_poly.pdbx_seq_one_letter_code
_entity_poly.pdbx_strand_id
1 'polypeptide(L)'
;MNEKKSKERKTKRVVVNNQARQVIYNVIQFFELEKASRGYSYPVEAVIERASAATGFSISTVRRIKKEGNVAKSTRTEIGAMKKPRKPRTVIVLDSSEQNTLLDIIHSMYREQKEEPSLNKILAAAKEQMNFKGCRETLRKILKNHLRYEFKSPKKHLFSNLEKKKKKQVDAHKNDARHCYESVTTQLQTL
;
A
#
# COMPACT_ATOMS: atom_id res chain seq x y z
N MET A 1 -13.19 17.16 -66.53
CA MET A 1 -13.51 17.08 -65.10
C MET A 1 -12.22 17.38 -64.33
N ASN A 2 -12.15 18.52 -63.64
CA ASN A 2 -10.93 18.98 -62.97
C ASN A 2 -10.78 18.29 -61.60
N GLU A 3 -9.81 17.39 -61.53
CA GLU A 3 -9.37 16.76 -60.29
C GLU A 3 -8.68 17.80 -59.41
N LYS A 4 -9.37 18.26 -58.37
CA LYS A 4 -8.82 19.21 -57.39
C LYS A 4 -7.76 18.48 -56.54
N LYS A 5 -6.49 18.56 -56.94
CA LYS A 5 -5.34 18.21 -56.09
C LYS A 5 -5.37 19.10 -54.84
N SER A 6 -5.84 18.55 -53.72
CA SER A 6 -5.80 19.21 -52.42
C SER A 6 -4.35 19.49 -52.02
N LYS A 7 -4.02 20.75 -51.69
CA LYS A 7 -2.71 21.14 -51.17
C LYS A 7 -2.42 20.39 -49.87
N GLU A 8 -1.51 19.43 -49.93
CA GLU A 8 -1.12 18.61 -48.79
C GLU A 8 -0.36 19.47 -47.76
N ARG A 9 -0.84 19.50 -46.51
CA ARG A 9 -0.18 20.22 -45.42
C ARG A 9 1.12 19.48 -45.08
N LYS A 10 2.29 20.10 -45.31
CA LYS A 10 3.59 19.51 -44.95
C LYS A 10 3.67 19.35 -43.43
N THR A 11 3.60 18.11 -42.95
CA THR A 11 3.79 17.76 -41.53
C THR A 11 5.29 17.67 -41.22
N LYS A 12 5.66 17.93 -39.96
CA LYS A 12 7.05 17.80 -39.49
C LYS A 12 7.49 16.33 -39.60
N ARG A 13 8.70 16.08 -40.13
CA ARG A 13 9.28 14.73 -40.17
C ARG A 13 9.66 14.31 -38.75
N VAL A 14 9.07 13.23 -38.25
CA VAL A 14 9.36 12.66 -36.93
C VAL A 14 9.99 11.29 -37.09
N VAL A 15 11.02 11.00 -36.30
CA VAL A 15 11.64 9.67 -36.28
C VAL A 15 10.68 8.70 -35.57
N VAL A 16 10.12 7.77 -36.34
CA VAL A 16 9.24 6.71 -35.82
C VAL A 16 10.07 5.51 -35.38
N ASN A 17 9.83 5.02 -34.15
CA ASN A 17 10.51 3.84 -33.62
C ASN A 17 10.11 2.55 -34.37
N ASN A 18 10.91 1.49 -34.25
CA ASN A 18 10.69 0.26 -35.03
C ASN A 18 9.33 -0.40 -34.74
N GLN A 19 8.89 -0.40 -33.47
CA GLN A 19 7.61 -0.97 -33.09
C GLN A 19 6.42 -0.23 -33.72
N ALA A 20 6.42 1.11 -33.71
CA ALA A 20 5.36 1.87 -34.36
C ALA A 20 5.40 1.71 -35.89
N ARG A 21 6.59 1.57 -36.51
CA ARG A 21 6.69 1.24 -37.95
C ARG A 21 6.01 -0.09 -38.26
N GLN A 22 6.25 -1.12 -37.45
CA GLN A 22 5.59 -2.42 -37.63
C GLN A 22 4.07 -2.32 -37.49
N VAL A 23 3.57 -1.59 -36.49
CA VAL A 23 2.13 -1.39 -36.30
C VAL A 23 1.52 -0.65 -37.49
N ILE A 24 2.18 0.41 -37.98
CA ILE A 24 1.74 1.16 -39.17
C ILE A 24 1.68 0.23 -40.39
N TYR A 25 2.72 -0.58 -40.61
CA TYR A 25 2.77 -1.54 -41.71
C TYR A 25 1.65 -2.57 -41.63
N ASN A 26 1.40 -3.16 -40.45
CA ASN A 26 0.31 -4.12 -40.25
C ASN A 26 -1.06 -3.52 -40.58
N VAL A 27 -1.30 -2.27 -40.17
CA VAL A 27 -2.57 -1.57 -40.47
C VAL A 27 -2.73 -1.31 -41.96
N ILE A 28 -1.64 -0.93 -42.65
CA ILE A 28 -1.65 -0.76 -44.12
C ILE A 28 -1.99 -2.08 -44.80
N GLN A 29 -1.31 -3.17 -44.43
CA GLN A 29 -1.57 -4.50 -44.98
C GLN A 29 -3.03 -4.92 -44.76
N PHE A 30 -3.57 -4.70 -43.56
CA PHE A 30 -4.97 -5.00 -43.27
C PHE A 30 -5.95 -4.26 -44.20
N PHE A 31 -5.72 -2.97 -44.47
CA PHE A 31 -6.57 -2.21 -45.39
C PHE A 31 -6.34 -2.55 -46.87
N GLU A 32 -5.13 -2.94 -47.26
CA GLU A 32 -4.87 -3.46 -48.61
C GLU A 32 -5.63 -4.76 -48.85
N LEU A 33 -5.70 -5.65 -47.86
CA LEU A 33 -6.52 -6.87 -47.91
C LEU A 33 -8.01 -6.54 -48.03
N GLU A 34 -8.55 -5.62 -47.22
CA GLU A 34 -9.95 -5.18 -47.33
C GLU A 34 -10.28 -4.56 -48.70
N LYS A 35 -9.32 -3.81 -49.26
CA LYS A 35 -9.44 -3.24 -50.61
C LYS A 35 -9.47 -4.34 -51.67
N ALA A 36 -8.62 -5.36 -51.54
CA ALA A 36 -8.58 -6.49 -52.46
C ALA A 36 -9.86 -7.34 -52.38
N SER A 37 -10.39 -7.58 -51.18
CA SER A 37 -11.64 -8.33 -50.97
C SER A 37 -12.90 -7.55 -51.33
N ARG A 38 -12.80 -6.25 -51.68
CA ARG A 38 -13.93 -5.34 -51.97
C ARG A 38 -14.99 -5.34 -50.87
N GLY A 39 -14.56 -5.50 -49.63
CA GLY A 39 -15.46 -5.66 -48.49
C GLY A 39 -14.70 -5.72 -47.17
N TYR A 40 -15.39 -5.41 -46.08
CA TYR A 40 -14.81 -5.42 -44.75
C TYR A 40 -14.73 -6.85 -44.22
N SER A 41 -13.53 -7.27 -43.79
CA SER A 41 -13.36 -8.56 -43.10
C SER A 41 -13.99 -8.55 -41.71
N TYR A 42 -14.02 -7.38 -41.07
CA TYR A 42 -14.67 -7.15 -39.78
C TYR A 42 -15.71 -6.02 -39.91
N PRO A 43 -16.91 -6.17 -39.34
CA PRO A 43 -17.92 -5.10 -39.34
C PRO A 43 -17.36 -3.79 -38.78
N VAL A 44 -17.87 -2.66 -39.27
CA VAL A 44 -17.43 -1.32 -38.84
C VAL A 44 -17.78 -1.08 -37.36
N GLU A 45 -18.87 -1.70 -36.90
CA GLU A 45 -19.37 -1.70 -35.53
C GLU A 45 -18.42 -2.43 -34.58
N ALA A 46 -17.73 -3.47 -35.06
CA ALA A 46 -16.80 -4.30 -34.31
C ALA A 46 -15.41 -3.65 -34.18
N VAL A 47 -15.38 -2.37 -33.75
CA VAL A 47 -14.19 -1.50 -33.72
C VAL A 47 -12.98 -2.16 -33.03
N ILE A 48 -13.22 -2.90 -31.95
CA ILE A 48 -12.14 -3.49 -31.14
C ILE A 48 -11.50 -4.68 -31.84
N GLU A 49 -12.32 -5.54 -32.45
CA GLU A 49 -11.85 -6.73 -33.16
C GLU A 49 -11.14 -6.32 -34.44
N ARG A 50 -11.71 -5.35 -35.17
CA ARG A 50 -11.08 -4.75 -36.35
C ARG A 50 -9.73 -4.11 -36.01
N ALA A 51 -9.65 -3.32 -34.94
CA ALA A 51 -8.39 -2.72 -34.50
C ALA A 51 -7.37 -3.77 -34.03
N SER A 52 -7.83 -4.85 -33.38
CA SER A 52 -6.98 -5.97 -32.96
C SER A 52 -6.35 -6.67 -34.17
N ALA A 53 -7.16 -6.99 -35.19
CA ALA A 53 -6.70 -7.57 -36.44
C ALA A 53 -5.73 -6.64 -37.19
N ALA A 54 -6.07 -5.35 -37.31
CA ALA A 54 -5.26 -4.38 -38.04
C ALA A 54 -3.91 -4.08 -37.38
N THR A 55 -3.88 -4.01 -36.04
CA THR A 55 -2.64 -3.66 -35.30
C THR A 55 -1.79 -4.87 -34.95
N GLY A 56 -2.39 -6.08 -34.91
CA GLY A 56 -1.74 -7.31 -34.45
C GLY A 56 -1.62 -7.42 -32.93
N PHE A 57 -2.29 -6.57 -32.16
CA PHE A 57 -2.34 -6.67 -30.70
C PHE A 57 -3.58 -7.43 -30.22
N SER A 58 -3.49 -8.01 -29.02
CA SER A 58 -4.63 -8.70 -28.40
C SER A 58 -5.82 -7.77 -28.15
N ILE A 59 -7.03 -8.32 -28.24
CA ILE A 59 -8.28 -7.62 -27.90
C ILE A 59 -8.21 -6.97 -26.52
N SER A 60 -7.60 -7.64 -25.54
CA SER A 60 -7.41 -7.11 -24.18
C SER A 60 -6.53 -5.85 -24.17
N THR A 61 -5.45 -5.83 -24.96
CA THR A 61 -4.55 -4.68 -25.10
C THR A 61 -5.26 -3.50 -25.75
N VAL A 62 -5.97 -3.75 -26.86
CA VAL A 62 -6.75 -2.72 -27.55
C VAL A 62 -7.84 -2.14 -26.65
N ARG A 63 -8.56 -2.99 -25.89
CA ARG A 63 -9.56 -2.56 -24.89
C ARG A 63 -8.93 -1.66 -23.82
N ARG A 64 -7.76 -2.02 -23.30
CA ARG A 64 -7.04 -1.22 -22.31
C ARG A 64 -6.65 0.15 -22.88
N ILE A 65 -6.05 0.17 -24.08
CA ILE A 65 -5.65 1.42 -24.75
C ILE A 65 -6.87 2.31 -25.02
N LYS A 66 -7.99 1.75 -25.47
CA LYS A 66 -9.25 2.50 -25.66
C LYS A 66 -9.71 3.17 -24.36
N LYS A 67 -9.66 2.45 -23.23
CA LYS A 67 -10.01 3.02 -21.91
C LYS A 67 -9.05 4.13 -21.50
N GLU A 68 -7.74 3.92 -21.65
CA GLU A 68 -6.71 4.92 -21.36
C GLU A 68 -6.87 6.17 -22.24
N GLY A 69 -7.16 6.00 -23.53
CA GLY A 69 -7.45 7.08 -24.47
C GLY A 69 -8.69 7.89 -24.10
N ASN A 70 -9.76 7.25 -23.63
CA ASN A 70 -10.95 7.95 -23.15
C ASN A 70 -10.65 8.83 -21.92
N VAL A 71 -9.86 8.29 -20.98
CA VAL A 71 -9.42 9.05 -19.80
C VAL A 71 -8.54 10.23 -20.23
N ALA A 72 -7.54 9.98 -21.07
CA ALA A 72 -6.63 11.01 -21.59
C ALA A 72 -7.40 12.13 -22.33
N LYS A 73 -8.38 11.75 -23.17
CA LYS A 73 -9.27 12.69 -23.88
C LYS A 73 -10.07 13.55 -22.90
N SER A 74 -10.58 12.97 -21.81
CA SER A 74 -11.32 13.71 -20.78
C SER A 74 -10.43 14.69 -20.00
N THR A 75 -9.17 14.31 -19.75
CA THR A 75 -8.20 15.12 -18.99
C THR A 75 -7.40 16.08 -19.89
N ARG A 76 -7.59 16.04 -21.22
CA ARG A 76 -6.78 16.76 -22.22
C ARG A 76 -5.28 16.47 -22.10
N THR A 77 -4.94 15.24 -21.75
CA THR A 77 -3.57 14.75 -21.64
C THR A 77 -3.29 13.72 -22.73
N GLU A 78 -2.01 13.40 -22.93
CA GLU A 78 -1.60 12.31 -23.81
C GLU A 78 -1.84 10.95 -23.14
N ILE A 79 -1.95 9.89 -23.96
CA ILE A 79 -2.02 8.51 -23.45
C ILE A 79 -0.68 8.21 -22.75
N GLY A 80 -0.72 8.13 -21.42
CA GLY A 80 0.46 7.89 -20.61
C GLY A 80 1.10 6.53 -20.89
N ALA A 81 2.42 6.47 -20.76
CA ALA A 81 3.15 5.21 -20.82
C ALA A 81 2.67 4.24 -19.73
N MET A 82 2.86 2.93 -19.98
CA MET A 82 2.49 1.89 -19.02
C MET A 82 3.10 2.18 -17.64
N LYS A 83 2.29 2.03 -16.59
CA LYS A 83 2.74 2.28 -15.20
C LYS A 83 4.01 1.47 -14.94
N LYS A 84 5.06 2.14 -14.45
CA LYS A 84 6.31 1.48 -14.05
C LYS A 84 5.97 0.33 -13.09
N PRO A 85 6.62 -0.84 -13.23
CA PRO A 85 6.39 -1.94 -12.31
C PRO A 85 6.64 -1.46 -10.89
N ARG A 86 5.84 -1.95 -9.95
CA ARG A 86 6.08 -1.68 -8.52
C ARG A 86 7.47 -2.21 -8.17
N LYS A 87 8.30 -1.37 -7.55
CA LYS A 87 9.60 -1.82 -7.03
C LYS A 87 9.37 -2.98 -6.04
N PRO A 88 10.17 -4.05 -6.08
CA PRO A 88 10.07 -5.13 -5.12
C PRO A 88 10.24 -4.56 -3.71
N ARG A 89 9.48 -5.10 -2.74
CA ARG A 89 9.64 -4.71 -1.34
C ARG A 89 10.99 -5.23 -0.84
N THR A 90 11.77 -4.39 -0.17
CA THR A 90 12.99 -4.80 0.50
C THR A 90 12.64 -5.75 1.65
N VAL A 91 13.15 -6.98 1.58
CA VAL A 91 13.05 -7.95 2.66
C VAL A 91 14.18 -7.67 3.65
N ILE A 92 13.82 -7.45 4.91
CA ILE A 92 14.82 -7.33 5.97
C ILE A 92 15.13 -8.75 6.41
N VAL A 93 16.35 -9.18 6.12
CA VAL A 93 16.92 -10.44 6.60
C VAL A 93 17.80 -10.06 7.79
N LEU A 94 17.51 -10.62 8.95
CA LEU A 94 18.39 -10.48 10.12
C LEU A 94 19.39 -11.63 10.14
N ASP A 95 20.65 -11.32 10.39
CA ASP A 95 21.67 -12.34 10.67
C ASP A 95 21.39 -13.05 12.01
N SER A 96 21.97 -14.23 12.21
CA SER A 96 21.90 -14.99 13.46
C SER A 96 22.36 -14.16 14.68
N SER A 97 23.38 -13.33 14.51
CA SER A 97 23.86 -12.40 15.54
C SER A 97 22.80 -11.38 15.93
N GLU A 98 22.20 -10.70 14.95
CA GLU A 98 21.13 -9.73 15.13
C GLU A 98 19.86 -10.35 15.74
N GLN A 99 19.56 -11.60 15.39
CA GLN A 99 18.46 -12.35 15.99
C GLN A 99 18.69 -12.58 17.49
N ASN A 100 19.92 -12.93 17.90
CA ASN A 100 20.27 -13.09 19.31
C ASN A 100 20.22 -11.75 20.06
N THR A 101 20.73 -10.67 19.48
CA THR A 101 20.62 -9.33 20.07
C THR A 101 19.15 -8.95 20.31
N LEU A 102 18.26 -9.30 19.38
CA LEU A 102 16.83 -9.05 19.54
C LEU A 102 16.21 -9.88 20.69
N LEU A 103 16.68 -11.10 20.92
CA LEU A 103 16.28 -11.90 22.08
C LEU A 103 16.81 -11.30 23.39
N ASP A 104 18.05 -10.83 23.40
CA ASP A 104 18.65 -10.21 24.58
C ASP A 104 17.90 -8.94 24.99
N ILE A 105 17.46 -8.13 24.02
CA ILE A 105 16.56 -6.99 24.25
C ILE A 105 15.25 -7.42 24.91
N ILE A 106 14.67 -8.55 24.48
CA ILE A 106 13.42 -9.05 25.08
C ILE A 106 13.70 -9.56 26.50
N HIS A 107 14.80 -10.27 26.72
CA HIS A 107 15.17 -10.81 28.02
C HIS A 107 15.53 -9.72 29.03
N SER A 108 16.22 -8.65 28.61
CA SER A 108 16.55 -7.51 29.48
C SER A 108 15.28 -6.79 29.95
N MET A 109 14.26 -6.64 29.10
CA MET A 109 12.96 -6.09 29.51
C MET A 109 12.31 -6.90 30.64
N TYR A 110 12.41 -8.24 30.61
CA TYR A 110 11.90 -9.09 31.69
C TYR A 110 12.76 -9.03 32.96
N ARG A 111 14.10 -9.05 32.81
CA ARG A 111 15.04 -9.14 33.95
C ARG A 111 15.21 -7.81 34.69
N GLU A 112 15.40 -6.73 33.94
CA GLU A 112 15.78 -5.42 34.48
C GLU A 112 14.55 -4.56 34.74
N GLN A 113 13.67 -4.42 33.75
CA GLN A 113 12.52 -3.51 33.83
C GLN A 113 11.30 -4.17 34.49
N LYS A 114 11.24 -5.52 34.54
CA LYS A 114 10.08 -6.31 35.02
C LYS A 114 8.77 -5.92 34.34
N GLU A 115 8.84 -5.44 33.10
CA GLU A 115 7.70 -5.02 32.29
C GLU A 115 7.39 -6.03 31.18
N GLU A 116 6.12 -6.13 30.77
CA GLU A 116 5.73 -6.98 29.65
C GLU A 116 6.22 -6.38 28.32
N PRO A 117 7.04 -7.11 27.53
CA PRO A 117 7.63 -6.59 26.32
C PRO A 117 6.54 -6.47 25.25
N SER A 118 6.19 -5.22 24.93
CA SER A 118 5.27 -4.88 23.85
C SER A 118 6.04 -4.67 22.55
N LEU A 119 5.43 -5.00 21.40
CA LEU A 119 6.02 -4.81 20.07
C LEU A 119 6.60 -3.41 19.87
N ASN A 120 5.93 -2.36 20.36
CA ASN A 120 6.41 -0.99 20.20
C ASN A 120 7.65 -0.70 21.05
N LYS A 121 7.73 -1.29 22.25
CA LYS A 121 8.88 -1.14 23.15
C LYS A 121 10.10 -1.87 22.59
N ILE A 122 9.90 -3.12 22.14
CA ILE A 122 10.95 -3.90 21.46
C ILE A 122 11.42 -3.16 20.20
N LEU A 123 10.50 -2.58 19.43
CA LEU A 123 10.86 -1.81 18.23
C LEU A 123 11.71 -0.57 18.58
N ALA A 124 11.36 0.15 19.65
CA ALA A 124 12.13 1.31 20.10
C ALA A 124 13.55 0.89 20.52
N ALA A 125 13.66 -0.11 21.39
CA ALA A 125 14.95 -0.63 21.85
C ALA A 125 15.80 -1.22 20.70
N ALA A 126 15.18 -1.95 19.76
CA ALA A 126 15.88 -2.51 18.60
C ALA A 126 16.35 -1.42 17.61
N LYS A 127 15.63 -0.31 17.49
CA LYS A 127 16.11 0.84 16.71
C LYS A 127 17.30 1.53 17.36
N GLU A 128 17.32 1.59 18.69
CA GLU A 128 18.39 2.22 19.45
C GLU A 128 19.66 1.37 19.48
N GLN A 129 19.54 0.07 19.78
CA GLN A 129 20.70 -0.79 20.02
C GLN A 129 21.29 -1.41 18.75
N MET A 130 20.46 -1.79 17.77
CA MET A 130 20.89 -2.51 16.56
C MET A 130 20.53 -1.77 15.25
N ASN A 131 20.08 -0.51 15.34
CA ASN A 131 19.67 0.30 14.19
C ASN A 131 18.67 -0.41 13.25
N PHE A 132 17.67 -1.08 13.83
CA PHE A 132 16.71 -1.89 13.10
C PHE A 132 15.92 -1.06 12.06
N LYS A 133 16.06 -1.41 10.78
CA LYS A 133 15.45 -0.68 9.64
C LYS A 133 13.97 -1.00 9.38
N GLY A 134 13.40 -1.97 10.11
CA GLY A 134 12.04 -2.43 9.88
C GLY A 134 10.96 -1.60 10.56
N CYS A 135 9.74 -1.78 10.07
CA CYS A 135 8.53 -1.33 10.75
C CYS A 135 8.00 -2.38 11.75
N ARG A 136 6.97 -2.01 12.49
CA ARG A 136 6.34 -2.87 13.51
C ARG A 136 5.90 -4.24 12.97
N GLU A 137 5.32 -4.28 11.77
CA GLU A 137 4.84 -5.54 11.19
C GLU A 137 5.99 -6.44 10.71
N THR A 138 7.10 -5.85 10.23
CA THR A 138 8.31 -6.63 9.94
C THR A 138 8.90 -7.23 11.21
N LEU A 139 8.99 -6.45 12.29
CA LEU A 139 9.48 -6.96 13.58
C LEU A 139 8.59 -8.11 14.09
N ARG A 140 7.26 -7.95 14.05
CA ARG A 140 6.32 -9.01 14.43
C ARG A 140 6.53 -10.30 13.63
N LYS A 141 6.71 -10.19 12.31
CA LYS A 141 6.98 -11.35 11.44
C LYS A 141 8.30 -12.02 11.78
N ILE A 142 9.34 -11.23 12.04
CA ILE A 142 10.66 -11.75 12.41
C ILE A 142 10.58 -12.50 13.72
N LEU A 143 9.97 -11.90 14.74
CA LEU A 143 9.78 -12.53 16.06
C LEU A 143 9.02 -13.85 15.96
N LYS A 144 7.94 -13.88 15.17
CA LYS A 144 7.14 -15.10 14.99
C LYS A 144 7.88 -16.18 14.19
N ASN A 145 8.54 -15.82 13.09
CA ASN A 145 9.06 -16.78 12.12
C ASN A 145 10.46 -17.28 12.47
N HIS A 146 11.35 -16.39 12.90
CA HIS A 146 12.75 -16.72 13.18
C HIS A 146 12.96 -17.06 14.64
N LEU A 147 12.32 -16.32 15.55
CA LEU A 147 12.54 -16.46 16.99
C LEU A 147 11.47 -17.28 17.70
N ARG A 148 10.44 -17.72 16.97
CA ARG A 148 9.27 -18.45 17.50
C ARG A 148 8.65 -17.80 18.74
N TYR A 149 8.77 -16.47 18.84
CA TYR A 149 8.26 -15.69 19.96
C TYR A 149 6.82 -15.27 19.65
N GLU A 150 5.89 -15.71 20.49
CA GLU A 150 4.49 -15.35 20.40
C GLU A 150 4.11 -14.39 21.52
N PHE A 151 3.64 -13.19 21.13
CA PHE A 151 3.07 -12.26 22.09
C PHE A 151 1.80 -12.86 22.67
N LYS A 152 1.76 -12.98 24.00
CA LYS A 152 0.54 -13.37 24.71
C LYS A 152 -0.52 -12.32 24.43
N SER A 153 -1.63 -12.74 23.83
CA SER A 153 -2.75 -11.82 23.60
C SER A 153 -3.22 -11.31 24.96
N PRO A 154 -3.36 -9.98 25.16
CA PRO A 154 -3.97 -9.50 26.38
C PRO A 154 -5.39 -10.08 26.43
N LYS A 155 -5.67 -10.94 27.41
CA LYS A 155 -7.04 -11.39 27.67
C LYS A 155 -7.84 -10.12 27.94
N LYS A 156 -8.73 -9.75 27.01
CA LYS A 156 -9.49 -8.48 27.00
C LYS A 156 -10.29 -8.21 28.29
N HIS A 157 -10.42 -9.20 29.19
CA HIS A 157 -11.16 -9.12 30.44
C HIS A 157 -10.32 -8.89 31.72
N LEU A 158 -8.98 -8.93 31.70
CA LEU A 158 -8.18 -8.74 32.94
C LEU A 158 -7.80 -7.27 33.21
N PHE A 159 -7.57 -6.45 32.18
CA PHE A 159 -7.19 -5.05 32.37
C PHE A 159 -8.33 -4.17 32.91
N SER A 160 -9.58 -4.46 32.55
CA SER A 160 -10.75 -3.76 33.09
C SER A 160 -10.91 -3.94 34.60
N ASN A 161 -10.37 -5.01 35.17
CA ASN A 161 -10.50 -5.31 36.61
C ASN A 161 -9.36 -4.71 37.44
N LEU A 162 -8.16 -4.54 36.87
CA LEU A 162 -7.04 -3.88 37.54
C LEU A 162 -7.22 -2.36 37.64
N GLU A 163 -7.75 -1.70 36.59
CA GLU A 163 -8.09 -0.27 36.65
C GLU A 163 -9.25 0.00 37.62
N LYS A 164 -10.27 -0.87 37.65
CA LYS A 164 -11.37 -0.78 38.63
C LYS A 164 -10.87 -0.96 40.06
N LYS A 165 -9.91 -1.85 40.31
CA LYS A 165 -9.31 -2.04 41.65
C LYS A 165 -8.46 -0.85 42.09
N LYS A 166 -7.63 -0.28 41.19
CA LYS A 166 -6.85 0.94 41.48
C LYS A 166 -7.75 2.15 41.76
N LYS A 167 -8.81 2.34 40.97
CA LYS A 167 -9.78 3.42 41.18
C LYS A 167 -10.54 3.30 42.51
N LYS A 168 -10.98 2.08 42.87
CA LYS A 168 -11.62 1.81 44.18
C LYS A 168 -10.72 2.12 45.38
N GLN A 169 -9.42 1.84 45.30
CA GLN A 169 -8.49 2.16 46.40
C GLN A 169 -8.26 3.67 46.55
N VAL A 170 -8.12 4.40 45.44
CA VAL A 170 -7.96 5.86 45.46
C VAL A 170 -9.25 6.54 45.95
N ASP A 171 -10.42 6.04 45.55
CA ASP A 171 -11.71 6.57 45.99
C ASP A 171 -11.99 6.27 47.48
N ALA A 172 -11.57 5.10 47.99
CA ALA A 172 -11.67 4.77 49.42
C ALA A 172 -10.79 5.70 50.28
N HIS A 173 -9.53 5.90 49.90
CA HIS A 173 -8.60 6.76 50.64
C HIS A 173 -9.01 8.25 50.62
N LYS A 174 -9.77 8.67 49.60
CA LYS A 174 -10.29 10.04 49.47
C LYS A 174 -11.58 10.28 50.28
N ASN A 175 -12.36 9.24 50.51
CA ASN A 175 -13.57 9.30 51.35
C ASN A 175 -13.21 9.29 52.84
N ASP A 176 -12.20 8.51 53.25
CA ASP A 176 -11.71 8.52 54.64
C ASP A 176 -11.18 9.90 55.05
N ALA A 177 -10.49 10.59 54.14
CA ALA A 177 -9.98 11.95 54.37
C ALA A 177 -11.09 13.02 54.48
N ARG A 178 -12.25 12.81 53.81
CA ARG A 178 -13.40 13.73 53.92
C ARG A 178 -14.18 13.52 55.21
N HIS A 179 -14.38 12.27 55.62
CA HIS A 179 -15.10 11.95 56.85
C HIS A 179 -14.37 12.51 58.08
N CYS A 180 -13.03 12.49 58.08
CA CYS A 180 -12.21 13.02 59.16
C CYS A 180 -12.28 14.56 59.27
N TYR A 181 -12.56 15.28 58.17
CA TYR A 181 -12.68 16.73 58.17
C TYR A 181 -14.08 17.17 58.63
N GLU A 182 -15.13 16.46 58.18
CA GLU A 182 -16.52 16.76 58.53
C GLU A 182 -16.84 16.50 60.01
N SER A 183 -16.22 15.49 60.63
CA SER A 183 -16.36 15.21 62.08
C SER A 183 -15.70 16.26 62.97
N VAL A 184 -14.61 16.88 62.50
CA VAL A 184 -13.91 17.95 63.25
C VAL A 184 -14.67 19.26 63.14
N THR A 185 -15.30 19.55 61.99
CA THR A 185 -16.12 20.77 61.82
C THR A 185 -17.43 20.75 62.59
N THR A 186 -18.06 19.59 62.79
CA THR A 186 -19.31 19.49 63.56
C THR A 186 -19.09 19.66 65.07
N GLN A 187 -17.95 19.22 65.60
CA GLN A 187 -17.60 19.42 67.02
C GLN A 187 -17.31 20.89 67.37
N LEU A 188 -16.90 21.71 66.41
CA LEU A 188 -16.62 23.15 66.59
C LEU A 188 -17.87 24.03 66.48
N GLN A 189 -19.00 23.52 65.99
CA GLN A 189 -20.26 24.27 65.87
C GLN A 189 -21.25 24.05 67.04
N THR A 190 -20.92 23.16 67.98
CA THR A 190 -21.75 22.82 69.16
C THR A 190 -21.22 23.40 70.48
N LEU A 191 -20.25 24.32 70.42
CA LEU A 191 -19.78 25.15 71.53
C LEU A 191 -20.24 26.60 71.30
#